data_AF-A0A063Y5B3-F1
#
_entry.id   AF-A0A063Y5B3-F1
#
_cell.length_a   1.000
_cell.length_b   1.000
_cell.length_c   1.000
_cell.angle_alpha   90.00
_cell.angle_beta   90.00
_cell.angle_gamma   90.00
#
_symmetry.space_group_name_H-M   'P 1'
#
loop_
_entity.id
_entity.type
_entity.pdbx_description
1 polymer ?
#
loop_
_entity_poly.entity_id
_entity_poly.type
_entity_poly.pdbx_seq_one_letter_code
_entity_poly.pdbx_strand_id
1 'polypeptide(L)'
;MGLSPEETYVLKQEKGDQVLFIDVRDPVEVMFIGSTDVVDANIPFMQVDRYDWDAENNRFRMSINPDFAAEVEALLVARGLDKTAQVITMCRSGSERGEPSARYLQQQGFTQAEFVINGFQGDSAKEGTHAGMRVVNGWQNAGLPWSSRMNAEKIYRSQR
;
A
#
# COMPACT_ATOMS: atom_id res chain seq x y z
N MET A 1 -5.93 -9.31 -10.79
CA MET A 1 -4.85 -8.84 -9.91
C MET A 1 -5.13 -7.43 -9.37
N GLY A 2 -5.71 -6.52 -10.15
CA GLY A 2 -6.15 -5.23 -9.60
C GLY A 2 -7.59 -5.29 -9.10
N LEU A 3 -7.85 -4.69 -7.94
CA LEU A 3 -9.18 -4.43 -7.37
C LEU A 3 -9.36 -2.92 -7.23
N SER A 4 -10.56 -2.39 -7.46
CA SER A 4 -10.88 -1.00 -7.12
C SER A 4 -10.82 -0.78 -5.60
N PRO A 5 -10.69 0.48 -5.13
CA PRO A 5 -10.80 0.80 -3.71
C PRO A 5 -12.11 0.30 -3.08
N GLU A 6 -13.22 0.45 -3.79
CA GLU A 6 -14.57 0.07 -3.35
C GLU A 6 -14.71 -1.45 -3.25
N GLU A 7 -14.25 -2.20 -4.26
CA GLU A 7 -14.22 -3.67 -4.22
C GLU A 7 -13.34 -4.18 -3.08
N THR A 8 -12.18 -3.55 -2.86
CA THR A 8 -11.28 -3.89 -1.75
C THR A 8 -11.95 -3.65 -0.40
N TYR A 9 -12.66 -2.53 -0.25
CA TYR A 9 -13.39 -2.20 0.96
C TYR A 9 -14.50 -3.21 1.25
N VAL A 10 -15.35 -3.51 0.27
CA VAL A 10 -16.42 -4.52 0.40
C VAL A 10 -15.84 -5.88 0.77
N LEU A 11 -14.80 -6.32 0.06
CA LEU A 11 -14.17 -7.60 0.30
C LEU A 11 -13.54 -7.70 1.71
N LYS A 12 -12.90 -6.63 2.21
CA LYS A 12 -12.36 -6.61 3.57
C LYS A 12 -13.46 -6.64 4.63
N GLN A 13 -14.59 -5.97 4.39
CA GLN A 13 -15.76 -6.04 5.27
C GLN A 13 -16.38 -7.45 5.31
N GLU A 14 -16.44 -8.14 4.18
CA GLU A 14 -17.04 -9.48 4.08
C GLU A 14 -16.12 -10.58 4.63
N LYS A 15 -14.82 -10.53 4.30
CA LYS A 15 -13.88 -11.62 4.62
C LYS A 15 -13.08 -11.38 5.90
N GLY A 16 -12.99 -10.13 6.38
CA GLY A 16 -12.30 -9.78 7.63
C GLY A 16 -10.85 -10.25 7.63
N ASP A 17 -10.47 -11.01 8.66
CA ASP A 17 -9.10 -11.48 8.88
C ASP A 17 -8.65 -12.61 7.93
N GLN A 18 -9.54 -13.14 7.09
CA GLN A 18 -9.18 -14.13 6.05
C GLN A 18 -8.45 -13.49 4.85
N VAL A 19 -8.44 -12.15 4.77
CA VAL A 19 -7.71 -11.39 3.75
C VAL A 19 -6.74 -10.46 4.44
N LEU A 20 -5.48 -10.49 4.02
CA LEU A 20 -4.47 -9.56 4.48
C LEU A 20 -4.44 -8.34 3.56
N PHE A 21 -4.84 -7.18 4.07
CA PHE A 21 -4.81 -5.92 3.35
C PHE A 21 -3.73 -5.00 3.92
N ILE A 22 -2.68 -4.70 3.14
CA ILE A 22 -1.53 -3.94 3.63
C ILE A 22 -1.29 -2.65 2.84
N ASP A 23 -0.86 -1.63 3.57
CA ASP A 23 -0.31 -0.41 3.00
C ASP A 23 1.18 -0.60 2.72
N VAL A 24 1.60 -0.48 1.46
CA VAL A 24 2.99 -0.71 1.03
C VAL A 24 3.80 0.58 0.86
N ARG A 25 3.24 1.72 1.28
CA ARG A 25 3.93 3.01 1.24
C ARG A 25 5.02 3.09 2.30
N ASP A 26 5.99 3.97 2.07
CA ASP A 26 6.98 4.32 3.07
C ASP A 26 6.27 4.92 4.32
N PRO A 27 6.67 4.57 5.56
CA PRO A 27 5.99 5.07 6.76
C PRO A 27 6.03 6.60 6.89
N VAL A 28 7.04 7.28 6.35
CA VAL A 28 7.10 8.76 6.31
C VAL A 28 6.06 9.31 5.35
N GLU A 29 5.79 8.63 4.24
CA GLU A 29 4.70 8.99 3.33
C GLU A 29 3.35 8.87 4.05
N VAL A 30 3.12 7.79 4.79
CA VAL A 30 1.92 7.58 5.60
C VAL A 30 1.77 8.69 6.66
N MET A 31 2.88 9.14 7.27
CA MET A 31 2.87 10.21 8.28
C MET A 31 2.29 11.53 7.78
N PHE A 32 2.64 11.93 6.56
CA PHE A 32 2.22 13.22 6.02
C PHE A 32 0.88 13.16 5.27
N ILE A 33 0.54 12.00 4.70
CA ILE A 33 -0.65 11.84 3.86
C ILE A 33 -1.84 11.29 4.67
N GLY A 34 -1.58 10.44 5.65
CA GLY A 34 -2.60 9.64 6.32
C GLY A 34 -2.77 8.25 5.72
N SER A 35 -3.71 7.49 6.27
CA SER A 35 -4.04 6.12 5.87
C SER A 35 -5.50 5.79 6.18
N THR A 36 -5.90 4.55 5.92
CA THR A 36 -7.16 3.97 6.37
C THR A 36 -6.92 2.93 7.45
N ASP A 37 -7.74 2.91 8.49
CA ASP A 37 -7.70 1.82 9.48
C ASP A 37 -8.31 0.51 8.94
N VAL A 38 -8.72 0.46 7.67
CA VAL A 38 -9.11 -0.78 7.02
C VAL A 38 -7.89 -1.63 6.64
N VAL A 39 -6.71 -1.03 6.43
CA VAL A 39 -5.49 -1.83 6.28
C VAL A 39 -5.15 -2.51 7.60
N ASP A 40 -4.63 -3.73 7.52
CA ASP A 40 -4.20 -4.53 8.65
C ASP A 40 -2.84 -4.08 9.20
N ALA A 41 -1.96 -3.62 8.31
CA ALA A 41 -0.62 -3.13 8.65
C ALA A 41 -0.03 -2.28 7.52
N ASN A 42 0.99 -1.49 7.86
CA ASN A 42 1.91 -0.91 6.90
C ASN A 42 3.18 -1.76 6.85
N ILE A 43 3.53 -2.26 5.66
CA ILE A 43 4.79 -2.93 5.37
C ILE A 43 5.33 -2.32 4.08
N PRO A 44 6.34 -1.43 4.13
CA PRO A 44 6.81 -0.73 2.95
C PRO A 44 7.43 -1.71 1.96
N PHE A 45 6.93 -1.72 0.72
CA PHE A 45 7.57 -2.48 -0.36
C PHE A 45 8.88 -1.82 -0.78
N MET A 46 8.92 -0.49 -0.77
CA MET A 46 10.12 0.29 -1.01
C MET A 46 10.24 1.39 0.04
N GLN A 47 11.47 1.69 0.42
CA GLN A 47 11.81 2.73 1.38
C GLN A 47 12.69 3.81 0.75
N VAL A 48 12.53 5.04 1.22
CA VAL A 48 13.34 6.18 0.79
C VAL A 48 14.76 6.05 1.34
N ASP A 49 15.76 6.09 0.46
CA ASP A 49 17.13 6.41 0.83
C ASP A 49 17.36 7.92 0.73
N ARG A 50 17.36 8.59 1.88
CA ARG A 50 17.53 10.04 1.98
C ARG A 50 18.96 10.52 1.71
N TYR A 51 19.93 9.61 1.54
CA TYR A 51 21.32 9.95 1.24
C TYR A 51 21.65 9.83 -0.25
N ASP A 52 20.75 9.25 -1.06
CA ASP A 52 20.96 9.05 -2.49
C ASP A 52 19.87 9.76 -3.31
N TRP A 53 20.30 10.58 -4.27
CA TRP A 53 19.42 11.37 -5.13
C TRP A 53 19.32 10.75 -6.51
N ASP A 54 18.10 10.43 -6.92
CA ASP A 54 17.76 10.00 -8.27
C ASP A 54 17.46 11.23 -9.15
N ALA A 55 18.48 11.66 -9.89
CA ALA A 55 18.39 12.84 -10.75
C ALA A 55 17.45 12.66 -11.95
N GLU A 56 17.23 11.42 -12.42
CA GLU A 56 16.35 11.13 -13.56
C GLU A 56 14.89 11.32 -13.17
N ASN A 57 14.52 10.85 -11.98
CA ASN A 57 13.15 10.95 -11.47
C ASN A 57 12.92 12.14 -10.54
N ASN A 58 13.94 12.98 -10.31
CA ASN A 58 13.92 14.16 -9.46
C ASN A 58 13.36 13.88 -8.05
N ARG A 59 13.88 12.81 -7.42
CA ARG A 59 13.46 12.35 -6.09
C ARG A 59 14.61 11.67 -5.35
N PHE A 60 14.43 11.42 -4.06
CA PHE A 60 15.31 10.48 -3.36
C PHE A 60 15.16 9.08 -3.93
N ARG A 61 16.25 8.32 -3.95
CA ARG A 61 16.22 6.93 -4.42
C ARG A 61 15.29 6.12 -3.52
N MET A 62 14.53 5.23 -4.15
CA MET A 62 13.72 4.24 -3.46
C MET A 62 14.38 2.87 -3.66
N SER A 63 14.54 2.13 -2.57
CA SER A 63 15.08 0.76 -2.61
C SER A 63 14.02 -0.22 -2.13
N ILE A 64 13.96 -1.40 -2.76
CA ILE A 64 13.08 -2.48 -2.32
C ILE A 64 13.47 -2.88 -0.90
N ASN A 65 12.49 -3.04 -0.02
CA ASN A 65 12.68 -3.63 1.30
C ASN A 65 13.00 -5.13 1.12
N PRO A 66 14.23 -5.59 1.44
CA PRO A 66 14.63 -6.98 1.22
C PRO A 66 13.79 -7.96 2.06
N ASP A 67 13.24 -7.51 3.18
CA ASP A 67 12.46 -8.33 4.11
C ASP A 67 10.96 -8.32 3.79
N PHE A 68 10.52 -7.58 2.76
CA PHE A 68 9.10 -7.35 2.47
C PHE A 68 8.27 -8.65 2.41
N ALA A 69 8.72 -9.66 1.66
CA ALA A 69 7.97 -10.91 1.56
C ALA A 69 7.96 -11.70 2.87
N ALA A 70 9.06 -11.69 3.63
CA ALA A 70 9.15 -12.37 4.92
C ALA A 70 8.25 -11.70 5.97
N GLU A 71 8.19 -10.37 5.98
CA GLU A 71 7.31 -9.60 6.86
C GLU A 71 5.83 -9.83 6.54
N VAL A 72 5.46 -9.91 5.26
CA VAL A 72 4.09 -10.26 4.83
C VAL A 72 3.73 -11.70 5.22
N GLU A 73 4.65 -12.65 5.03
CA GLU A 73 4.46 -14.04 5.46
C GLU A 73 4.28 -14.14 6.98
N ALA A 74 5.07 -13.40 7.76
CA ALA A 74 4.93 -13.37 9.21
C ALA A 74 3.55 -12.86 9.66
N LEU A 75 2.99 -11.86 8.97
CA LEU A 75 1.63 -11.38 9.23
C LEU A 75 0.55 -12.42 8.87
N LEU A 76 0.73 -13.21 7.81
CA LEU A 76 -0.18 -14.31 7.50
C LEU A 76 -0.12 -15.40 8.57
N VAL A 77 1.08 -15.83 8.95
CA VAL A 77 1.28 -16.86 9.99
C VAL A 77 0.69 -16.43 11.33
N ALA A 78 0.87 -15.16 11.73
CA ALA A 78 0.27 -14.61 12.95
C ALA A 78 -1.27 -14.64 12.95
N ARG A 79 -1.89 -14.73 11.77
CA ARG A 79 -3.34 -14.87 11.56
C ARG A 79 -3.77 -16.32 11.33
N GLY A 80 -2.86 -17.29 11.40
CA GLY A 80 -3.14 -18.69 11.08
C GLY A 80 -3.38 -18.95 9.58
N LEU A 81 -2.86 -18.08 8.72
CA LEU A 81 -2.94 -18.16 7.27
C LEU A 81 -1.58 -18.57 6.66
N ASP A 82 -1.61 -18.97 5.40
CA ASP A 82 -0.42 -19.29 4.60
C ASP A 82 -0.40 -18.48 3.29
N LYS A 83 0.61 -18.72 2.44
CA LYS A 83 0.79 -18.02 1.15
C LYS A 83 -0.32 -18.25 0.13
N THR A 84 -1.27 -19.14 0.40
CA THR A 84 -2.48 -19.32 -0.44
C THR A 84 -3.58 -18.32 -0.10
N ALA A 85 -3.50 -17.65 1.06
CA ALA A 85 -4.45 -16.62 1.44
C ALA A 85 -4.35 -15.39 0.53
N GLN A 86 -5.46 -14.65 0.44
CA GLN A 86 -5.53 -13.45 -0.37
C GLN A 86 -4.77 -12.31 0.32
N VAL A 87 -3.83 -11.70 -0.40
CA VAL A 87 -3.05 -10.54 0.05
C VAL A 87 -3.32 -9.38 -0.89
N ILE A 88 -3.76 -8.25 -0.36
CA ILE A 88 -4.04 -7.05 -1.14
C ILE A 88 -3.05 -5.96 -0.72
N THR A 89 -2.38 -5.37 -1.69
CA THR A 89 -1.41 -4.29 -1.48
C THR A 89 -1.97 -2.96 -1.93
N MET A 90 -1.78 -1.91 -1.13
CA MET A 90 -2.16 -0.54 -1.49
C MET A 90 -0.95 0.38 -1.44
N CYS A 91 -0.69 1.09 -2.55
CA CYS A 91 0.29 2.17 -2.59
C CYS A 91 -0.41 3.55 -2.72
N ARG A 92 0.33 4.60 -3.11
CA ARG A 92 -0.24 5.93 -3.30
C ARG A 92 -1.24 6.04 -4.47
N SER A 93 -0.90 5.48 -5.62
CA SER A 93 -1.61 5.71 -6.89
C SER A 93 -1.83 4.44 -7.74
N GLY A 94 -1.64 3.26 -7.17
CA GLY A 94 -1.74 1.96 -7.86
C GLY A 94 -0.55 1.57 -8.75
N SER A 95 0.16 2.53 -9.36
CA SER A 95 1.17 2.27 -10.40
C SER A 95 2.55 1.84 -9.88
N GLU A 96 3.34 2.75 -9.28
CA GLU A 96 4.79 2.50 -9.08
C GLU A 96 5.13 1.45 -8.02
N ARG A 97 4.20 1.18 -7.11
CA ARG A 97 4.44 0.27 -5.97
C ARG A 97 3.34 -0.76 -5.77
N GLY A 98 2.08 -0.45 -6.11
CA GLY A 98 0.95 -1.35 -5.89
C GLY A 98 1.04 -2.62 -6.73
N GLU A 99 0.97 -2.48 -8.05
CA GLU A 99 1.09 -3.64 -8.94
C GLU A 99 2.48 -4.33 -8.82
N PRO A 100 3.62 -3.61 -8.74
CA PRO A 100 4.92 -4.23 -8.49
C PRO A 100 5.01 -5.02 -7.18
N SER A 101 4.45 -4.54 -6.06
CA SER A 101 4.49 -5.26 -4.79
C SER A 101 3.68 -6.56 -4.85
N ALA A 102 2.50 -6.53 -5.48
CA ALA A 102 1.68 -7.73 -5.66
C ALA A 102 2.41 -8.77 -6.54
N ARG A 103 2.99 -8.34 -7.66
CA ARG A 103 3.79 -9.23 -8.52
C ARG A 103 5.00 -9.82 -7.81
N TYR A 104 5.70 -9.01 -7.02
CA TYR A 104 6.82 -9.49 -6.23
C TYR A 104 6.39 -10.59 -5.26
N LEU A 105 5.28 -10.40 -4.54
CA LEU A 105 4.72 -11.45 -3.68
C LEU A 105 4.34 -12.71 -4.48
N GLN A 106 3.72 -12.59 -5.65
CA GLN A 106 3.43 -13.76 -6.49
C GLN A 106 4.70 -14.54 -6.85
N GLN A 107 5.80 -13.85 -7.17
CA GLN A 107 7.10 -14.48 -7.44
C GLN A 107 7.69 -15.19 -6.21
N GLN A 108 7.32 -14.75 -4.99
CA GLN A 108 7.71 -15.37 -3.72
C GLN A 108 6.72 -16.46 -3.24
N GLY A 109 5.75 -16.85 -4.08
CA GLY A 109 4.83 -17.95 -3.84
C GLY A 109 3.47 -17.56 -3.23
N PHE A 110 3.18 -16.26 -3.10
CA PHE A 110 1.87 -15.78 -2.64
C PHE A 110 0.86 -15.83 -3.80
N THR A 111 0.09 -16.91 -3.88
CA THR A 111 -0.67 -17.24 -5.10
C THR A 111 -1.87 -16.33 -5.34
N GLN A 112 -2.38 -15.67 -4.30
CA GLN A 112 -3.52 -14.74 -4.35
C GLN A 112 -3.12 -13.31 -3.96
N ALA A 113 -1.94 -12.86 -4.40
CA ALA A 113 -1.51 -11.47 -4.21
C ALA A 113 -2.09 -10.54 -5.29
N GLU A 114 -2.74 -9.47 -4.85
CA GLU A 114 -3.47 -8.46 -5.62
C GLU A 114 -3.13 -7.04 -5.15
N PHE A 115 -3.59 -6.02 -5.88
CA PHE A 115 -3.35 -4.63 -5.52
C PHE A 115 -4.58 -3.75 -5.71
N VAL A 116 -4.61 -2.64 -4.98
CA VAL A 116 -5.64 -1.61 -5.13
C VAL A 116 -5.29 -0.71 -6.33
N ILE A 117 -6.11 -0.78 -7.37
CA ILE A 117 -6.08 0.13 -8.52
C ILE A 117 -6.27 1.55 -8.01
N ASN A 118 -5.51 2.50 -8.55
CA ASN A 118 -5.46 3.90 -8.12
C ASN A 118 -4.97 4.12 -6.67
N GLY A 119 -4.73 3.06 -5.88
CA GLY A 119 -4.18 3.15 -4.54
C GLY A 119 -4.95 4.08 -3.60
N PHE A 120 -4.23 4.71 -2.67
CA PHE A 120 -4.79 5.55 -1.63
C PHE A 120 -5.25 6.93 -2.13
N GLN A 121 -4.37 7.71 -2.76
CA GLN A 121 -4.70 9.08 -3.19
C GLN A 121 -5.17 9.17 -4.65
N GLY A 122 -4.91 8.16 -5.48
CA GLY A 122 -5.27 8.21 -6.90
C GLY A 122 -4.44 9.16 -7.73
N ASP A 123 -4.93 9.47 -8.91
CA ASP A 123 -4.27 10.29 -9.93
C ASP A 123 -4.34 11.78 -9.63
N SER A 124 -3.34 12.51 -10.12
CA SER A 124 -3.37 13.97 -10.12
C SER A 124 -4.30 14.50 -11.20
N ALA A 125 -5.11 15.51 -10.88
CA ALA A 125 -5.88 16.24 -11.87
C ALA A 125 -4.93 16.92 -12.87
N LYS A 126 -5.24 16.84 -14.16
CA LYS A 126 -4.38 17.36 -15.23
C LYS A 126 -4.58 18.85 -15.48
N GLU A 127 -5.78 19.37 -15.21
CA GLU A 127 -6.21 20.71 -15.57
C GLU A 127 -7.12 21.32 -14.49
N GLY A 128 -7.44 22.60 -14.63
CA GLY A 128 -8.33 23.34 -13.74
C GLY A 128 -7.65 23.82 -12.44
N THR A 129 -8.45 24.31 -11.49
CA THR A 129 -7.97 24.89 -10.22
C THR A 129 -7.27 23.88 -9.32
N HIS A 130 -7.49 22.58 -9.55
CA HIS A 130 -6.87 21.49 -8.80
C HIS A 130 -5.74 20.80 -9.58
N ALA A 131 -5.26 21.35 -10.70
CA ALA A 131 -4.19 20.76 -11.48
C ALA A 131 -2.97 20.42 -10.59
N GLY A 132 -2.47 19.18 -10.69
CA GLY A 132 -1.41 18.61 -9.86
C GLY A 132 -1.88 17.95 -8.57
N MET A 133 -3.07 18.27 -8.06
CA MET A 133 -3.63 17.69 -6.83
C MET A 133 -4.25 16.31 -7.09
N ARG A 134 -4.11 15.38 -6.13
CA ARG A 134 -4.66 14.02 -6.21
C ARG A 134 -6.12 13.96 -5.74
N VAL A 135 -7.01 14.46 -6.58
CA VAL A 135 -8.45 14.64 -6.29
C VAL A 135 -9.37 13.93 -7.29
N VAL A 136 -8.83 13.00 -8.08
CA VAL A 136 -9.55 12.38 -9.21
C VAL A 136 -10.19 11.03 -8.82
N ASN A 137 -9.42 10.13 -8.21
CA ASN A 137 -9.82 8.75 -7.90
C ASN A 137 -9.03 8.23 -6.68
N GLY A 138 -9.06 6.92 -6.42
CA GLY A 138 -8.36 6.29 -5.29
C GLY A 138 -9.16 6.33 -3.99
N TRP A 139 -8.71 5.57 -3.00
CA TRP A 139 -9.41 5.36 -1.71
C TRP A 139 -9.88 6.67 -1.05
N GLN A 140 -9.00 7.67 -0.99
CA GLN A 140 -9.23 8.96 -0.35
C GLN A 140 -10.38 9.74 -1.01
N ASN A 141 -10.56 9.58 -2.33
CA ASN A 141 -11.55 10.30 -3.13
C ASN A 141 -12.82 9.47 -3.40
N ALA A 142 -12.82 8.18 -3.04
CA ALA A 142 -13.94 7.25 -3.23
C ALA A 142 -14.99 7.31 -2.09
N GLY A 143 -14.87 8.25 -1.14
CA GLY A 143 -15.78 8.33 0.02
C GLY A 143 -15.58 7.22 1.07
N LEU A 144 -14.47 6.48 0.97
CA LEU A 144 -14.12 5.40 1.89
C LEU A 144 -13.49 5.94 3.18
N PRO A 145 -13.55 5.20 4.30
CA PRO A 145 -13.00 5.67 5.57
C PRO A 145 -11.47 5.84 5.48
N TRP A 146 -11.00 7.01 5.86
CA TRP A 146 -9.57 7.31 6.01
C TRP A 146 -9.36 8.45 7.02
N SER A 147 -8.12 8.62 7.47
CA SER A 147 -7.72 9.64 8.42
C SER A 147 -6.33 10.19 8.06
N SER A 148 -6.12 11.48 8.29
CA SER A 148 -4.78 12.08 8.22
C SER A 148 -3.89 11.68 9.41
N ARG A 149 -4.46 11.03 10.44
CA ARG A 149 -3.72 10.56 11.61
C ARG A 149 -3.17 9.17 11.37
N MET A 150 -1.91 8.98 11.72
CA MET A 150 -1.27 7.68 11.70
C MET A 150 -1.78 6.80 12.85
N ASN A 151 -2.02 5.52 12.57
CA ASN A 151 -2.27 4.52 13.59
C ASN A 151 -0.94 3.89 14.05
N ALA A 152 -0.59 4.12 15.32
CA ALA A 152 0.66 3.67 15.90
C ALA A 152 0.79 2.14 16.02
N GLU A 153 -0.33 1.41 16.02
CA GLU A 153 -0.36 -0.06 16.08
C GLU A 153 -0.09 -0.70 14.71
N LYS A 154 -0.35 0.04 13.63
CA LYS A 154 -0.26 -0.46 12.25
C LYS A 154 0.98 0.01 11.50
N ILE A 155 1.59 1.11 11.94
CA ILE A 155 2.69 1.72 11.21
C ILE A 155 3.98 0.90 11.29
N TYR A 156 4.67 0.77 10.16
CA TYR A 156 6.00 0.19 10.10
C TYR A 156 7.03 0.99 10.92
N ARG A 157 7.90 0.29 11.63
CA ARG A 157 9.06 0.87 12.32
C ARG A 157 10.25 -0.02 12.04
N SER A 158 11.28 0.51 11.36
CA SER A 158 12.53 -0.23 11.21
C SER A 158 13.12 -0.46 12.60
N GLN A 159 13.62 -1.67 12.85
CA GLN A 159 14.51 -1.89 13.97
C GLN A 159 15.80 -1.12 13.68
N ARG A 160 16.19 -0.23 14.60
CA ARG A 160 17.45 0.52 14.50
C ARG A 160 18.62 -0.35 14.91
#